data_AF-A0A438CT26-F1
#
_entry.id   AF-A0A438CT26-F1
#
_cell.length_a   1.000
_cell.length_b   1.000
_cell.length_c   1.000
_cell.angle_alpha   90.00
_cell.angle_beta   90.00
_cell.angle_gamma   90.00
#
_symmetry.space_group_name_H-M   'P 1'
#
loop_
_entity.id
_entity.type
_entity.pdbx_description
1 polymer ?
#
loop_
_entity_poly.entity_id
_entity_poly.type
_entity_poly.pdbx_seq_one_letter_code
_entity_poly.pdbx_strand_id
1 'polypeptide(L)'
;MFSIITRDVLTVPVSTVASEAAFSAGGRVVSDKRCSLAPDSIEANICVKDWAIADKRIFDSIQEENMLVDMGKLKSSRSSWICDNSPSPPRDND
;
A
#
# COMPACT_ATOMS: atom_id res chain seq x y z
N MET A 1 37.53 12.35 -29.86
CA MET A 1 38.42 13.40 -29.32
C MET A 1 37.85 14.06 -28.06
N PHE A 2 36.56 14.41 -28.00
CA PHE A 2 35.92 14.97 -26.81
C PHE A 2 35.89 14.01 -25.60
N SER A 3 35.72 12.71 -25.82
CA SER A 3 35.59 11.72 -24.73
C SER A 3 36.82 11.58 -23.82
N ILE A 4 38.03 11.89 -24.31
CA ILE A 4 39.27 11.75 -23.51
C ILE A 4 39.39 12.91 -22.53
N ILE A 5 39.22 14.16 -22.99
CA ILE A 5 39.19 15.34 -22.12
C ILE A 5 38.02 15.29 -21.15
N THR A 6 36.86 14.75 -21.56
CA THR A 6 35.73 14.50 -20.67
C THR A 6 36.11 13.51 -19.57
N ARG A 7 36.86 12.44 -19.86
CA ARG A 7 37.30 11.51 -18.81
C ARG A 7 38.36 12.12 -17.90
N ASP A 8 39.33 12.84 -18.41
CA ASP A 8 40.38 13.43 -17.58
C ASP A 8 39.82 14.54 -16.66
N VAL A 9 38.91 15.36 -17.20
CA VAL A 9 38.25 16.45 -16.49
C VAL A 9 37.09 15.98 -15.60
N LEU A 10 36.40 14.86 -15.85
CA LEU A 10 35.31 14.39 -14.97
C LEU A 10 35.73 13.29 -14.01
N THR A 11 36.75 12.48 -14.31
CA THR A 11 37.12 11.34 -13.45
C THR A 11 37.82 11.80 -12.18
N VAL A 12 38.59 12.89 -12.22
CA VAL A 12 39.31 13.43 -11.06
C VAL A 12 38.41 14.32 -10.15
N PRO A 13 37.60 15.28 -10.64
CA PRO A 13 36.82 16.16 -9.75
C PRO A 13 35.46 15.60 -9.32
N VAL A 14 34.93 14.52 -9.92
CA VAL A 14 33.68 13.90 -9.44
C VAL A 14 33.85 13.25 -8.07
N SER A 15 35.05 12.80 -7.72
CA SER A 15 35.27 12.08 -6.45
C SER A 15 35.69 13.00 -5.29
N THR A 16 36.54 13.99 -5.54
CA THR A 16 37.09 14.86 -4.49
C THR A 16 36.25 16.11 -4.23
N VAL A 17 35.77 16.79 -5.27
CA VAL A 17 34.94 18.00 -5.09
C VAL A 17 33.54 17.64 -4.62
N ALA A 18 32.98 16.51 -5.07
CA ALA A 18 31.65 16.09 -4.62
C ALA A 18 31.65 15.61 -3.16
N SER A 19 32.69 14.93 -2.70
CA SER A 19 32.81 14.53 -1.29
C SER A 19 33.12 15.71 -0.39
N GLU A 20 34.00 16.65 -0.81
CA GLU A 20 34.25 17.88 -0.06
C GLU A 20 33.03 18.80 -0.02
N ALA A 21 32.27 18.92 -1.12
CA ALA A 21 31.02 19.69 -1.16
C ALA A 21 29.89 19.03 -0.34
N ALA A 22 29.76 17.70 -0.39
CA ALA A 22 28.79 16.97 0.43
C ALA A 22 29.14 17.03 1.93
N PHE A 23 30.43 16.98 2.29
CA PHE A 23 30.89 17.07 3.67
C PHE A 23 30.92 18.52 4.20
N SER A 24 31.22 19.50 3.33
CA SER A 24 31.09 20.93 3.63
C SER A 24 29.62 21.33 3.82
N ALA A 25 28.70 20.75 3.03
CA ALA A 25 27.27 20.85 3.28
C ALA A 25 26.84 20.13 4.58
N GLY A 26 27.53 19.04 4.96
CA GLY A 26 27.35 18.33 6.23
C GLY A 26 27.83 19.10 7.46
N GLY A 27 28.74 20.07 7.29
CA GLY A 27 29.19 20.99 8.35
C GLY A 27 28.17 22.07 8.70
N ARG A 28 27.14 22.27 7.87
CA ARG A 28 26.04 23.17 8.19
C ARG A 28 24.91 22.34 8.79
N VAL A 29 25.10 22.02 10.07
CA VAL A 29 24.07 21.70 11.07
C VAL A 29 22.69 21.56 10.44
N VAL A 30 22.15 20.34 10.39
CA VAL A 30 20.71 20.12 10.26
C VAL A 30 20.07 20.94 11.37
N SER A 31 19.66 22.16 11.04
CA SER A 31 19.13 23.09 12.02
C SER A 31 17.90 22.43 12.61
N ASP A 32 17.75 22.46 13.95
CA ASP A 32 16.51 22.08 14.65
C ASP A 32 15.24 22.72 14.06
N LYS A 33 15.41 23.71 13.20
CA LYS A 33 14.38 24.46 12.47
C LYS A 33 13.87 23.81 11.18
N ARG A 34 14.45 22.69 10.71
CA ARG A 34 13.97 21.96 9.50
C ARG A 34 13.22 20.66 9.80
N CYS A 35 13.21 20.19 11.05
CA CYS A 35 12.36 19.08 11.48
C CYS A 35 11.05 19.55 12.13
N SER A 36 10.84 20.86 12.28
CA SER A 36 9.51 21.36 12.61
C SER A 36 8.69 21.33 11.32
N LEU A 37 7.98 20.23 11.06
CA LEU A 37 6.73 20.37 10.29
C LEU A 37 5.97 21.50 10.99
N ALA A 38 5.50 22.50 10.22
CA ALA A 38 4.63 23.51 10.80
C ALA A 38 3.50 22.79 11.56
N PRO A 39 3.07 23.27 12.75
CA PRO A 39 2.03 22.61 13.54
C PRO A 39 0.80 22.25 12.69
N ASP A 40 0.43 23.12 11.76
CA ASP A 40 -0.63 22.93 10.76
C ASP A 40 -0.41 21.69 9.88
N SER A 41 0.84 21.42 9.46
CA SER A 41 1.19 20.23 8.66
C SER A 41 1.18 18.95 9.50
N ILE A 42 1.45 19.03 10.80
CA ILE A 42 1.33 17.88 11.71
C ILE A 42 -0.15 17.56 11.94
N GLU A 43 -0.97 18.58 12.22
CA GLU A 43 -2.41 18.43 12.41
C GLU A 43 -3.09 17.88 11.16
N ALA A 44 -2.76 18.41 9.98
CA ALA A 44 -3.26 17.88 8.71
C ALA A 44 -2.86 16.41 8.50
N ASN A 45 -1.64 16.01 8.88
CA ASN A 45 -1.18 14.64 8.76
C ASN A 45 -1.87 13.70 9.77
N ILE A 46 -2.13 14.16 11.00
CA ILE A 46 -2.92 13.41 11.99
C ILE A 46 -4.35 13.22 11.48
N CYS A 47 -4.98 14.28 10.99
CA CYS A 47 -6.34 14.21 10.43
C CYS A 47 -6.43 13.21 9.27
N VAL A 48 -5.50 13.26 8.31
CA VAL A 48 -5.47 12.31 7.18
C VAL A 48 -5.25 10.87 7.66
N LYS A 49 -4.39 10.67 8.66
CA LYS A 49 -4.17 9.35 9.25
C LYS A 49 -5.40 8.81 9.96
N ASP A 50 -6.09 9.64 10.74
CA ASP A 50 -7.30 9.26 11.45
C ASP A 50 -8.42 8.88 10.48
N TRP A 51 -8.56 9.62 9.39
CA TRP A 51 -9.49 9.30 8.31
C TRP A 51 -9.15 7.97 7.63
N ALA A 52 -7.87 7.73 7.31
CA ALA A 52 -7.45 6.47 6.70
C ALA A 52 -7.68 5.26 7.62
N ILE A 53 -7.51 5.43 8.94
CA ILE A 53 -7.80 4.38 9.93
C ILE A 53 -9.31 4.13 10.02
N ALA A 54 -10.13 5.18 10.02
CA ALA A 54 -11.58 5.05 10.02
C ALA A 54 -12.09 4.34 8.77
N ASP A 55 -11.57 4.72 7.60
CA ASP A 55 -11.93 4.11 6.31
C ASP A 55 -11.56 2.63 6.27
N LYS A 56 -10.36 2.27 6.76
CA LYS A 56 -9.95 0.87 6.88
C LYS A 56 -10.90 0.06 7.78
N ARG A 57 -11.35 0.61 8.91
CA ARG A 57 -12.29 -0.08 9.81
C ARG A 57 -13.63 -0.33 9.13
N ILE A 58 -14.12 0.62 8.36
CA ILE A 58 -15.35 0.48 7.58
C ILE A 58 -15.17 -0.61 6.52
N PHE A 59 -14.06 -0.58 5.78
CA PHE A 59 -13.73 -1.59 4.78
C PHE A 59 -13.65 -3.01 5.38
N ASP A 60 -12.95 -3.17 6.50
CA ASP A 60 -12.83 -4.45 7.19
C ASP A 60 -14.21 -4.99 7.63
N SER A 61 -15.09 -4.11 8.13
CA SER A 61 -16.45 -4.47 8.56
C SER A 61 -17.33 -4.92 7.39
N ILE A 62 -17.26 -4.20 6.26
CA ILE A 62 -17.99 -4.56 5.03
C ILE A 62 -17.46 -5.87 4.46
N GLN A 63 -16.15 -6.10 4.53
CA GLN A 63 -15.54 -7.33 4.03
C GLN A 63 -15.97 -8.56 4.85
N GLU A 64 -16.09 -8.43 6.17
CA GLU A 64 -16.62 -9.48 7.04
C GLU A 64 -18.08 -9.82 6.71
N GLU A 65 -18.93 -8.80 6.55
CA GLU A 65 -20.34 -8.99 6.13
C GLU A 65 -20.42 -9.70 4.77
N ASN A 66 -19.65 -9.26 3.79
CA ASN A 66 -19.62 -9.87 2.47
C ASN A 66 -19.17 -11.34 2.51
N MET A 67 -18.19 -11.68 3.34
CA MET A 67 -17.78 -13.08 3.53
C MET A 67 -18.88 -13.94 4.15
N LEU A 68 -19.66 -13.40 5.10
CA LEU A 68 -20.80 -14.09 5.71
C LEU A 68 -21.92 -14.31 4.69
N VAL A 69 -22.21 -13.30 3.87
CA VAL A 69 -23.18 -13.38 2.77
C VAL A 69 -22.77 -14.44 1.75
N ASP A 70 -21.50 -14.44 1.33
CA ASP A 70 -20.97 -15.43 0.39
C ASP A 70 -21.03 -16.85 0.95
N MET A 71 -20.70 -17.04 2.24
CA MET A 71 -20.86 -18.33 2.90
C MET A 71 -22.33 -18.78 2.94
N GLY A 72 -23.26 -17.85 3.21
CA GLY A 72 -24.70 -18.11 3.15
C GLY A 72 -25.17 -18.53 1.76
N LYS A 73 -24.70 -17.84 0.72
CA LYS A 73 -24.97 -18.17 -0.69
C LYS A 73 -24.41 -19.54 -1.06
N LEU A 74 -23.18 -19.84 -0.65
CA LEU A 74 -22.51 -21.11 -0.95
C LEU A 74 -23.23 -22.28 -0.27
N LYS A 75 -23.65 -22.10 1.00
CA LYS A 75 -24.47 -23.10 1.72
C LYS A 75 -25.84 -23.28 1.06
N SER A 76 -26.51 -22.19 0.69
CA SER A 76 -27.81 -22.25 0.00
C SER A 76 -27.70 -22.95 -1.35
N SER A 77 -26.68 -22.59 -2.14
CA SER A 77 -26.39 -23.20 -3.43
C SER A 77 -26.13 -24.69 -3.24
N ARG A 78 -25.22 -25.07 -2.33
CA ARG A 78 -24.92 -26.48 -1.97
C ARG A 78 -26.18 -27.28 -1.60
N SER A 79 -27.09 -26.70 -0.81
CA SER A 79 -28.36 -27.36 -0.48
C SER A 79 -29.26 -27.56 -1.69
N SER A 80 -29.34 -26.58 -2.61
CA SER A 80 -30.08 -26.72 -3.87
C SER A 80 -29.60 -27.91 -4.70
N TRP A 81 -28.28 -28.00 -4.92
CA TRP A 81 -27.68 -29.11 -5.68
C TRP A 81 -27.98 -30.49 -5.08
N ILE A 82 -28.18 -30.58 -3.76
CA ILE A 82 -28.52 -31.84 -3.10
C ILE A 82 -29.99 -32.20 -3.34
N CYS A 83 -30.90 -31.22 -3.34
CA CYS A 83 -32.32 -31.44 -3.61
C CYS A 83 -32.54 -31.88 -5.07
N ASP A 84 -31.83 -31.28 -6.02
CA ASP A 84 -31.98 -31.58 -7.45
C ASP A 84 -31.44 -32.98 -7.84
N ASN A 85 -30.51 -33.53 -7.04
CA ASN A 85 -29.93 -34.86 -7.26
C ASN A 85 -30.64 -35.97 -6.46
N SER A 86 -31.78 -35.69 -5.82
CA SER A 86 -32.54 -36.72 -5.12
C SER A 86 -33.10 -37.74 -6.12
N PRO A 87 -32.93 -39.06 -5.89
CA PRO A 87 -33.49 -40.07 -6.79
C PRO A 87 -34.99 -39.89 -6.92
N SER A 88 -35.48 -39.74 -8.16
CA SER A 88 -36.92 -39.71 -8.42
C SER A 88 -37.55 -41.00 -7.89
N PRO A 89 -38.69 -40.94 -7.18
CA PRO A 89 -39.37 -42.14 -6.73
C PRO A 89 -39.63 -43.08 -7.91
N PRO A 90 -39.57 -44.41 -7.70
CA PRO A 90 -39.84 -45.38 -8.76
C PRO A 90 -41.17 -45.02 -9.40
N ARG A 91 -41.21 -44.96 -10.74
CA ARG A 91 -42.48 -44.81 -11.44
C ARG A 91 -43.25 -46.10 -11.24
N ASP A 92 -44.29 -46.04 -10.42
CA ASP A 92 -45.30 -47.07 -10.30
C ASP A 92 -45.88 -47.28 -11.70
N ASN A 93 -45.48 -48.37 -12.37
CA ASN A 93 -46.05 -48.77 -13.64
C ASN A 93 -47.16 -49.78 -13.31
N ASP A 94 -48.40 -49.30 -13.31
CA ASP A 94 -49.63 -50.11 -13.24
C ASP A 94 -49.74 -51.10 -14.43
#